data_AF-A0A1B6I5L7-F1
#
_entry.id   AF-A0A1B6I5L7-F1
#
_cell.length_a   1.000
_cell.length_b   1.000
_cell.length_c   1.000
_cell.angle_alpha   90.00
_cell.angle_beta   90.00
_cell.angle_gamma   90.00
#
_symmetry.space_group_name_H-M   'P 1'
#
loop_
_entity.id
_entity.type
_entity.pdbx_description
1 polymer ?
#
loop_
_entity_poly.entity_id
_entity_poly.type
_entity_poly.pdbx_seq_one_letter_code
_entity_poly.pdbx_strand_id
1 'polypeptide(L)'
;ANPSRCLYKLFPSWSNLTLDIVSLCLRLDPCQRPTSMQLLQHSYFTHDSFAESFVPELRKKIEQEFQGNPLLSKFYLQFMEPCVEKKGSAELGPPKRTQAETPRWKLN
;
A
#
# COMPACT_ATOMS: atom_id res chain seq x y z
N ALA A 1 -18.69 13.91 19.11
CA ALA A 1 -18.64 12.50 19.59
C ALA A 1 -17.43 11.84 18.95
N ASN A 2 -16.55 11.19 19.72
CA ASN A 2 -15.40 10.46 19.15
C ASN A 2 -15.90 9.18 18.44
N PRO A 3 -15.86 9.10 17.10
CA PRO A 3 -16.42 7.97 16.34
C PRO A 3 -15.74 6.65 16.69
N SER A 4 -14.49 6.69 17.15
CA SER A 4 -13.70 5.54 17.58
C SER A 4 -14.36 4.74 18.71
N ARG A 5 -15.14 5.38 19.59
CA ARG A 5 -15.80 4.69 20.72
C ARG A 5 -17.00 3.84 20.31
N CYS A 6 -17.57 4.07 19.13
CA CYS A 6 -18.68 3.26 18.62
C CYS A 6 -18.18 1.96 17.99
N LEU A 7 -16.97 1.92 17.43
CA LEU A 7 -16.43 0.73 16.77
C LEU A 7 -16.34 -0.47 17.72
N TYR A 8 -15.87 -0.25 18.96
CA TYR A 8 -15.80 -1.29 19.98
C TYR A 8 -17.17 -1.85 20.39
N LYS A 9 -18.24 -1.07 20.25
CA LYS A 9 -19.62 -1.52 20.53
C LYS A 9 -20.23 -2.26 19.34
N LEU A 10 -19.90 -1.85 18.12
CA LEU A 10 -20.42 -2.44 16.89
C LEU A 10 -19.72 -3.75 16.54
N PHE A 11 -18.43 -3.89 16.89
CA PHE A 11 -17.61 -5.04 16.53
C PHE A 11 -16.89 -5.61 17.77
N PRO A 12 -17.63 -6.18 18.73
CA PRO A 12 -17.05 -6.70 19.96
C PRO A 12 -16.16 -7.94 19.74
N SER A 13 -16.31 -8.65 18.62
CA SER A 13 -15.52 -9.83 18.26
C SER A 13 -14.19 -9.49 17.58
N TRP A 14 -13.96 -8.24 17.21
CA TRP A 14 -12.75 -7.84 16.49
C TRP A 14 -11.59 -7.61 17.45
N SER A 15 -10.36 -7.85 16.97
CA SER A 15 -9.17 -7.57 17.75
C SER A 15 -9.02 -6.06 18.01
N ASN A 16 -8.47 -5.69 19.16
CA ASN A 16 -8.20 -4.29 19.49
C ASN A 16 -7.28 -3.63 18.45
N LEU A 17 -6.30 -4.36 17.91
CA LEU A 17 -5.40 -3.88 16.87
C LEU A 17 -6.14 -3.56 15.56
N THR A 18 -7.13 -4.39 15.19
CA THR A 18 -8.01 -4.15 14.03
C THR A 18 -8.85 -2.90 14.24
N LEU A 19 -9.43 -2.74 15.43
CA LEU A 19 -10.28 -1.58 15.72
C LEU A 19 -9.47 -0.28 15.75
N ASP A 20 -8.23 -0.33 16.24
CA ASP A 20 -7.35 0.83 16.29
C ASP A 20 -6.97 1.31 14.88
N ILE A 21 -6.48 0.41 14.01
CA ILE A 21 -6.12 0.79 12.63
C ILE A 21 -7.34 1.31 11.84
N VAL A 22 -8.52 0.72 12.03
CA VAL A 22 -9.76 1.21 11.40
C VAL A 22 -10.13 2.60 11.93
N SER A 23 -9.93 2.86 13.22
CA SER A 23 -10.20 4.17 13.81
C SER A 23 -9.30 5.27 13.23
N LEU A 24 -8.04 4.94 12.93
CA LEU A 24 -7.09 5.85 12.27
C LEU A 24 -7.54 6.20 10.85
N CYS A 25 -8.04 5.22 10.10
CA CYS A 25 -8.53 5.40 8.74
C CYS A 25 -9.85 6.20 8.68
N LEU A 26 -10.68 6.13 9.72
CA LEU A 26 -11.99 6.78 9.79
C LEU A 26 -11.98 8.17 10.46
N ARG A 27 -10.81 8.79 10.63
CA ARG A 27 -10.74 10.17 11.13
C ARG A 27 -11.46 11.11 10.15
N LEU A 28 -12.37 11.91 10.70
CA LEU A 28 -13.20 12.87 9.95
C LEU A 28 -12.32 13.89 9.22
N ASP A 29 -11.32 14.41 9.92
CA ASP A 29 -10.33 15.32 9.34
C ASP A 29 -9.31 14.53 8.49
N PRO A 30 -9.22 14.77 7.17
CA PRO A 30 -8.25 14.11 6.31
C PRO A 30 -6.80 14.43 6.69
N CYS A 31 -6.52 15.64 7.20
CA CYS A 31 -5.17 16.04 7.60
C CYS A 31 -4.67 15.25 8.82
N GLN A 32 -5.58 14.66 9.59
CA GLN A 32 -5.25 13.83 10.74
C GLN A 32 -5.12 12.36 10.38
N ARG A 33 -5.48 11.93 9.17
CA ARG A 33 -5.34 10.53 8.76
C ARG A 33 -3.87 10.20 8.52
N PRO A 34 -3.38 9.05 9.00
CA PRO A 34 -2.02 8.61 8.69
C PRO A 34 -1.87 8.28 7.21
N THR A 35 -0.64 8.40 6.72
CA THR A 35 -0.28 7.95 5.37
C THR A 35 -0.27 6.42 5.28
N SER A 36 -0.28 5.87 4.07
CA SER A 36 -0.17 4.42 3.84
C SER A 36 1.11 3.84 4.44
N MET A 37 2.22 4.56 4.33
CA MET A 37 3.50 4.24 4.98
C MET A 37 3.35 4.08 6.50
N GLN A 38 2.68 5.03 7.16
CA GLN A 38 2.46 4.99 8.61
C GLN A 38 1.52 3.85 9.01
N LEU A 39 0.50 3.55 8.19
CA LEU A 39 -0.40 2.42 8.44
C LEU A 39 0.31 1.07 8.36
N LEU A 40 1.24 0.88 7.42
CA LEU A 40 2.02 -0.35 7.29
C LEU A 40 3.00 -0.57 8.46
N GLN A 41 3.40 0.50 9.14
CA GLN A 41 4.25 0.44 10.34
C GLN A 41 3.45 0.17 11.64
N HIS A 42 2.12 0.21 11.57
CA HIS A 42 1.24 -0.02 12.72
C HIS A 42 1.40 -1.44 13.29
N SER A 43 1.20 -1.60 14.60
CA SER A 43 1.28 -2.91 15.30
C SER A 43 0.39 -3.98 14.68
N TYR A 44 -0.66 -3.61 13.97
CA TYR A 44 -1.48 -4.55 13.22
C TYR A 44 -0.69 -5.39 12.18
N PHE A 45 0.35 -4.82 11.56
CA PHE A 45 1.21 -5.50 10.58
C PHE A 45 2.59 -5.87 11.13
N THR A 46 3.00 -5.30 12.27
CA THR A 46 4.35 -5.51 12.84
C THR A 46 4.35 -6.41 14.07
N HIS A 47 3.19 -6.69 14.67
CA HIS A 47 3.05 -7.67 15.75
C HIS A 47 3.32 -9.11 15.26
N ASP A 48 3.71 -10.00 16.18
CA ASP A 48 4.00 -11.43 15.94
C ASP A 48 5.05 -11.74 14.85
N SER A 49 5.95 -10.79 14.54
CA SER A 49 6.88 -10.94 13.40
C SER A 49 6.14 -11.24 12.08
N PHE A 50 4.90 -10.76 11.92
CA PHE A 50 4.09 -10.99 10.73
C PHE A 50 4.84 -10.60 9.45
N ALA A 51 5.46 -9.42 9.44
CA ALA A 51 6.21 -8.94 8.28
C ALA A 51 7.38 -9.86 7.89
N GLU A 52 8.06 -10.46 8.88
CA GLU A 52 9.20 -11.35 8.65
C GLU A 52 8.77 -12.65 7.97
N SER A 53 7.55 -13.12 8.23
CA SER A 53 6.99 -14.34 7.64
C SER A 53 6.23 -14.07 6.34
N PHE A 54 5.43 -12.99 6.30
CA PHE A 54 4.53 -12.68 5.20
C PHE A 54 5.27 -12.14 3.97
N VAL A 55 6.28 -11.29 4.14
CA VAL A 55 7.04 -10.72 3.01
C VAL A 55 7.72 -11.81 2.16
N PRO A 56 8.45 -12.79 2.73
CA PRO A 56 9.03 -13.86 1.92
C PRO A 56 7.95 -14.77 1.30
N GLU A 57 6.85 -15.06 2.01
CA GLU A 57 5.74 -15.84 1.46
C GLU A 57 5.09 -15.13 0.25
N LEU A 58 4.86 -13.82 0.37
CA LEU A 58 4.30 -13.00 -0.70
C LEU A 58 5.21 -12.99 -1.92
N ARG A 59 6.53 -12.78 -1.73
CA ARG A 59 7.51 -12.84 -2.82
C ARG A 59 7.49 -14.19 -3.54
N LYS A 60 7.42 -15.29 -2.78
CA LYS A 60 7.32 -16.64 -3.35
C LYS A 60 6.06 -16.81 -4.20
N LYS A 61 4.90 -16.34 -3.72
CA LYS A 61 3.64 -16.39 -4.49
C LYS A 61 3.73 -15.57 -5.77
N ILE A 62 4.30 -14.37 -5.69
CA ILE A 62 4.53 -13.52 -6.86
C ILE A 62 5.39 -14.28 -7.88
N GLU A 63 6.55 -14.80 -7.47
CA GLU A 63 7.44 -15.54 -8.36
C GLU A 63 6.76 -16.76 -9.01
N GLN A 64 5.98 -17.53 -8.24
CA GLN A 64 5.21 -18.65 -8.78
C GLN A 64 4.24 -18.22 -9.89
N GLU A 65 3.50 -17.13 -9.69
CA GLU A 65 2.58 -16.58 -10.70
C GLU A 65 3.33 -16.06 -11.93
N PHE A 66 4.50 -15.45 -11.75
CA PHE A 66 5.33 -14.97 -12.86
C PHE A 66 5.95 -16.10 -13.68
N GLN A 67 6.40 -17.18 -13.03
CA GLN A 67 6.96 -18.35 -13.70
C GLN A 67 5.88 -19.19 -14.40
N GLY A 68 4.67 -19.24 -13.82
CA GLY A 68 3.53 -19.95 -14.39
C GLY A 68 2.86 -19.21 -15.55
N ASN A 69 3.11 -17.91 -15.73
CA ASN A 69 2.48 -17.09 -16.75
C ASN A 69 3.49 -16.50 -17.76
N PRO A 70 3.60 -17.08 -18.97
CA PRO A 70 4.54 -16.62 -20.00
C PRO A 70 4.28 -15.19 -20.51
N LEU A 71 3.11 -14.60 -20.26
CA LEU A 71 2.81 -13.21 -20.59
C LEU A 71 3.34 -12.24 -19.52
N LEU A 72 3.33 -12.63 -18.25
CA LEU A 72 3.79 -11.80 -17.13
C LEU A 72 5.32 -11.77 -17.05
N SER A 73 5.98 -12.90 -17.30
CA SER A 73 7.44 -12.99 -17.35
C SER A 73 8.06 -11.99 -18.36
N LYS A 74 7.46 -11.89 -19.56
CA LYS A 74 7.90 -10.94 -20.59
C LYS A 74 7.62 -9.48 -20.22
N PHE A 75 6.52 -9.21 -19.53
CA PHE A 75 6.15 -7.86 -19.10
C PHE A 75 7.06 -7.35 -17.97
N TYR A 76 7.42 -8.20 -17.00
CA TYR A 76 8.27 -7.81 -15.87
C TYR A 76 9.67 -7.39 -16.31
N LEU A 77 10.30 -8.18 -17.20
CA LEU A 77 11.63 -7.88 -17.75
C LEU A 77 11.66 -6.59 -18.59
N GLN A 78 10.52 -6.22 -19.18
CA GLN A 78 10.40 -5.04 -20.03
C GLN A 78 10.18 -3.75 -19.23
N PHE A 79 9.57 -3.81 -18.04
CA PHE A 79 9.02 -2.62 -17.36
C PHE A 79 9.46 -2.43 -15.90
N MET A 80 10.07 -3.42 -15.25
CA MET A 80 10.63 -3.26 -13.90
C MET A 80 12.15 -3.11 -13.96
N GLU A 81 12.62 -1.88 -14.21
CA GLU A 81 13.94 -1.47 -13.73
C GLU A 81 13.90 -1.51 -12.18
N PRO A 82 14.87 -2.15 -11.50
CA PRO A 82 14.93 -2.09 -10.05
C PRO A 82 15.13 -0.64 -9.63
N CYS A 83 14.26 -0.13 -8.76
CA CYS A 83 14.44 1.17 -8.13
C CYS A 83 15.65 1.06 -7.19
N VAL A 84 16.86 1.21 -7.74
CA VAL A 84 18.09 1.32 -6.97
C VAL A 84 18.15 2.75 -6.47
N GLU A 85 17.89 2.94 -5.18
CA GLU A 85 18.13 4.19 -4.48
C GLU A 85 19.60 4.61 -4.65
N LYS A 86 19.87 5.52 -5.60
CA LYS A 86 21.10 6.30 -5.61
C LYS A 86 20.90 7.52 -4.73
N LYS A 87 21.53 7.47 -3.56
CA LYS A 87 21.82 8.62 -2.69
C LYS A 87 22.72 9.59 -3.48
N GLY A 88 22.20 10.76 -3.84
CA GLY A 88 22.97 11.80 -4.52
C GLY A 88 22.10 12.99 -4.89
N SER A 89 22.33 14.11 -4.20
CA SER A 89 21.73 15.41 -4.48
C SER A 89 21.95 15.86 -5.92
N ALA A 90 20.88 16.20 -6.65
CA ALA A 90 20.91 17.20 -7.71
C ALA A 90 19.47 17.62 -8.06
N GLU A 91 19.19 18.91 -7.89
CA GLU A 91 17.98 19.62 -8.29
C GLU A 91 17.66 19.40 -9.78
N LEU A 92 16.49 18.87 -10.10
CA LEU A 92 15.97 18.79 -11.47
C LEU A 92 14.50 19.21 -11.48
N GLY A 93 14.22 20.25 -12.27
CA GLY A 93 12.93 20.96 -12.34
C GLY A 93 11.73 20.14 -12.82
N PRO A 94 10.55 20.78 -12.97
CA PRO A 94 9.29 20.06 -13.13
C PRO A 94 9.25 19.27 -14.44
N PRO A 95 8.79 18.01 -14.42
CA PRO A 95 8.70 17.21 -15.64
C PRO A 95 7.66 17.79 -16.59
N LYS A 96 8.07 18.02 -17.84
CA LYS A 96 7.18 18.44 -18.92
C LYS A 96 6.15 17.33 -19.17
N ARG A 97 4.87 17.68 -18.98
CA ARG A 97 3.71 16.83 -19.22
C ARG A 97 3.55 16.59 -20.72
N THR A 98 4.07 15.47 -21.22
CA THR A 98 3.71 14.97 -22.55
C THR A 98 2.28 14.44 -22.49
N GLN A 99 1.40 15.03 -23.29
CA GLN A 99 -0.01 14.68 -23.41
C GLN A 99 -0.15 13.21 -23.86
N ALA A 100 -0.67 12.35 -22.99
CA ALA A 100 -1.04 10.98 -23.34
C ALA A 100 -2.43 10.69 -22.75
N GLU A 101 -3.37 10.63 -23.69
CA GLU A 101 -4.69 10.01 -23.72
C GLU A 101 -5.48 9.85 -22.41
N THR A 102 -6.65 10.49 -22.40
CA THR A 102 -7.70 10.28 -21.41
C THR A 102 -8.03 8.79 -21.27
N PRO A 103 -7.93 8.21 -20.07
CA PRO A 103 -8.27 6.81 -19.87
C PRO A 103 -9.78 6.58 -20.08
N ARG A 104 -10.09 5.47 -20.76
CA ARG A 104 -11.40 5.06 -21.32
C ARG A 104 -12.57 4.90 -20.33
N TRP A 105 -12.44 5.28 -19.06
CA TRP A 105 -13.51 5.23 -18.05
C TRP A 105 -14.27 6.55 -17.89
N LYS A 106 -13.91 7.60 -18.65
CA LYS A 106 -14.75 8.79 -18.75
C LYS A 106 -15.93 8.53 -19.68
N LEU A 107 -17.08 8.23 -19.09
CA LEU A 107 -18.37 8.36 -19.76
C LEU A 107 -18.79 9.84 -19.66
N ASN A 108 -18.86 10.48 -20.82
CA ASN A 108 -19.70 11.61 -21.27
C ASN A 108 -18.96 12.44 -22.31
#